data_AF-A0A915NAF7-F1
#
_entry.id   AF-A0A915NAF7-F1
#
_cell.length_a   1.000
_cell.length_b   1.000
_cell.length_c   1.000
_cell.angle_alpha   90.00
_cell.angle_beta   90.00
_cell.angle_gamma   90.00
#
_symmetry.space_group_name_H-M   'P 1'
#
loop_
_entity.id
_entity.type
_entity.pdbx_description
1 polymer ?
#
loop_
_entity_poly.entity_id
_entity_poly.type
_entity_poly.pdbx_seq_one_letter_code
_entity_poly.pdbx_strand_id
1 'polypeptide(L)'
;SEQLAVSVSFPVILPNGQFMGVSSVSVPLLELTQLAHPIRIGGKSHFILLDSNGYLLFHPQLSPLESSTGELKSGFNSVEFADAEIQKPFLVFFFNF
;
A
#
# COMPACT_ATOMS: atom_id res chain seq x y z
N SER A 1 8.77 -17.96 -4.79
CA SER A 1 7.69 -17.15 -4.20
C SER A 1 8.19 -15.72 -4.17
N GLU A 2 7.74 -14.88 -5.09
CA GLU A 2 8.11 -13.47 -5.08
C GLU A 2 7.27 -12.76 -4.02
N GLN A 3 7.93 -12.04 -3.11
CA GLN A 3 7.27 -11.35 -2.01
C GLN A 3 7.36 -9.84 -2.23
N LEU A 4 6.23 -9.15 -2.12
CA LEU A 4 6.17 -7.71 -2.22
C LEU A 4 6.95 -7.08 -1.06
N ALA A 5 7.78 -6.08 -1.37
CA ALA A 5 8.57 -5.35 -0.41
C ALA A 5 8.56 -3.85 -0.72
N VAL A 6 8.61 -3.04 0.33
CA VAL A 6 8.85 -1.60 0.24
C VAL A 6 10.28 -1.34 0.65
N SER A 7 11.02 -0.60 -0.16
CA SER A 7 12.40 -0.23 0.14
C SER A 7 12.53 1.25 0.45
N VAL A 8 13.29 1.55 1.50
CA VAL A 8 13.70 2.92 1.84
C VAL A 8 15.16 3.06 1.43
N SER A 9 15.46 4.06 0.62
CA SER A 9 16.79 4.29 0.04
C SER A 9 17.34 5.65 0.46
N PHE A 10 18.62 5.71 0.80
CA PHE A 10 19.32 6.94 1.14
C PHE A 10 20.68 7.02 0.42
N PRO A 11 21.05 8.21 -0.11
CA PRO A 11 22.33 8.40 -0.78
C PRO A 11 23.46 8.42 0.25
N VAL A 12 24.59 7.79 -0.10
CA VAL A 12 25.81 7.82 0.69
C VAL A 12 26.70 8.93 0.14
N ILE A 13 26.88 9.98 0.93
CA ILE A 13 27.65 11.17 0.57
C ILE A 13 28.77 11.34 1.58
N LEU A 14 30.00 11.49 1.10
CA LEU A 14 31.17 11.73 1.94
C LEU A 14 31.19 13.18 2.46
N PRO A 15 31.93 13.47 3.55
CA PRO A 15 32.06 14.84 4.07
C PRO A 15 32.61 15.87 3.07
N ASN A 16 33.34 15.40 2.05
CA ASN A 16 33.83 16.23 0.95
C ASN A 16 32.77 16.50 -0.14
N GLY A 17 31.52 16.05 0.05
CA GLY A 17 30.41 16.20 -0.90
C GLY A 17 30.37 15.16 -2.02
N GLN A 18 31.28 14.17 -2.03
CA GLN A 18 31.32 13.15 -3.07
C GLN A 18 30.23 12.08 -2.87
N PHE A 19 29.45 11.83 -3.92
CA PHE A 19 28.47 10.74 -3.95
C PHE A 19 29.17 9.38 -4.15
N MET A 20 28.87 8.43 -3.27
CA MET A 20 29.49 7.09 -3.27
C MET A 20 28.52 5.98 -3.69
N GLY A 21 27.21 6.24 -3.63
CA GLY A 21 26.20 5.25 -3.98
C GLY A 21 24.91 5.45 -3.21
N VAL A 22 24.06 4.42 -3.24
CA VAL A 22 22.78 4.38 -2.54
C VAL A 22 22.76 3.16 -1.63
N SER A 23 22.46 3.37 -0.36
CA SER A 23 22.15 2.30 0.56
C SER A 23 20.64 2.19 0.69
N SER A 24 20.12 0.97 0.75
CA SER A 24 18.69 0.72 0.86
C SER A 24 18.38 -0.39 1.84
N VAL A 25 17.22 -0.30 2.48
CA VAL A 25 16.66 -1.31 3.37
C VAL A 25 15.29 -1.69 2.82
N SER A 26 15.10 -2.96 2.54
CA SER A 26 13.83 -3.52 2.04
C SER A 26 13.08 -4.22 3.17
N VAL A 27 11.81 -3.88 3.33
CA VAL A 27 10.91 -4.49 4.31
C VAL A 27 9.78 -5.20 3.55
N PRO A 28 9.54 -6.51 3.79
CA PRO A 28 8.41 -7.21 3.21
C PRO A 28 7.08 -6.59 3.66
N LEU A 29 6.12 -6.45 2.74
CA LEU A 29 4.79 -5.92 3.08
C LEU A 29 4.08 -6.76 4.14
N LEU A 30 4.34 -8.07 4.17
CA LEU A 30 3.78 -8.97 5.18
C LEU A 30 4.11 -8.51 6.60
N GLU A 31 5.34 -8.05 6.86
CA GLU A 31 5.76 -7.58 8.17
C GLU A 31 5.07 -6.26 8.55
N LEU A 32 4.92 -5.35 7.57
CA LEU A 32 4.18 -4.11 7.77
C LEU A 32 2.71 -4.35 8.12
N THR A 33 2.07 -5.35 7.51
CA THR A 33 0.67 -5.69 7.81
C THR A 33 0.48 -6.29 9.21
N GLN A 34 1.48 -7.00 9.72
CA GLN A 34 1.47 -7.50 11.09
C GLN A 34 1.56 -6.35 12.11
N LEU A 35 2.38 -5.33 11.81
CA LEU A 35 2.47 -4.11 12.63
C LEU A 35 1.17 -3.29 12.60
N ALA A 36 0.42 -3.33 11.51
CA ALA A 36 -0.86 -2.64 11.37
C ALA A 36 -2.02 -3.35 12.11
N HIS A 37 -1.81 -4.53 12.69
CA HIS A 37 -2.88 -5.32 13.32
C HIS A 37 -3.15 -5.15 14.85
N PRO A 38 -2.80 -4.05 15.57
CA PRO A 38 -2.92 -4.05 17.03
C PRO A 38 -4.31 -3.71 17.58
N ILE A 39 -5.32 -3.37 16.75
CA ILE A 39 -6.60 -2.83 17.24
C ILE A 39 -7.80 -3.57 16.64
N ARG A 40 -8.66 -4.12 17.51
CA ARG A 40 -9.96 -4.72 17.13
C ARG A 40 -10.98 -3.60 16.86
N ILE A 41 -10.92 -2.98 15.69
CA ILE A 41 -11.84 -1.89 15.30
C ILE A 41 -13.24 -2.36 14.85
N GLY A 42 -13.58 -3.64 15.10
CA GLY A 42 -14.86 -4.25 14.74
C GLY A 42 -14.75 -5.20 13.53
N GLY A 43 -15.67 -6.15 13.40
CA GLY A 43 -15.56 -7.26 12.43
C GLY A 43 -15.63 -6.89 10.93
N LYS A 44 -15.84 -5.61 10.60
CA LYS A 44 -15.91 -5.11 9.21
C LYS A 44 -14.90 -4.00 8.90
N SER A 45 -14.11 -3.58 9.87
CA SER A 45 -13.04 -2.60 9.67
C SER A 45 -11.77 -3.30 9.19
N HIS A 46 -11.02 -2.64 8.34
CA HIS A 46 -9.69 -3.08 7.96
C HIS A 46 -8.77 -1.86 7.83
N PHE A 47 -7.46 -2.11 7.79
CA PHE A 47 -6.47 -1.08 7.56
C PHE A 47 -6.07 -1.07 6.10
N ILE A 48 -5.84 0.12 5.58
CA ILE A 48 -5.30 0.37 4.25
C ILE A 48 -4.03 1.18 4.40
N LEU A 49 -3.06 0.94 3.51
CA LEU A 49 -1.84 1.75 3.43
C LEU A 49 -1.78 2.40 2.06
N LEU A 50 -1.61 3.71 2.04
CA LEU A 50 -1.52 4.52 0.83
C LEU A 50 -0.11 5.13 0.72
N ASP A 51 0.38 5.26 -0.50
CA ASP A 51 1.54 6.09 -0.78
C ASP A 51 1.17 7.58 -0.86
N SER A 52 2.17 8.45 -1.03
CA SER A 52 1.95 9.90 -1.16
C SER A 52 1.20 10.30 -2.44
N ASN A 53 1.08 9.41 -3.42
CA ASN A 53 0.39 9.65 -4.68
C ASN A 53 -1.05 9.11 -4.67
N GLY A 54 -1.47 8.42 -3.60
CA GLY A 54 -2.80 7.81 -3.49
C GLY A 54 -2.89 6.38 -4.03
N TYR A 55 -1.77 5.74 -4.36
CA TYR A 55 -1.71 4.33 -4.72
C TYR A 55 -1.75 3.44 -3.48
N LEU A 56 -2.44 2.32 -3.60
CA LEU A 56 -2.55 1.32 -2.55
C LEU A 56 -1.27 0.50 -2.43
N LEU A 57 -0.66 0.56 -1.26
CA LEU A 57 0.43 -0.32 -0.85
C LEU A 57 -0.11 -1.59 -0.19
N PHE A 58 -1.25 -1.49 0.51
CA PHE A 58 -1.91 -2.63 1.15
C PHE A 58 -3.42 -2.43 1.23
N HIS A 59 -4.19 -3.46 0.85
CA HIS A 59 -5.63 -3.56 1.03
C HIS A 59 -6.06 -5.05 1.06
N PRO A 60 -7.05 -5.47 1.87
CA PRO A 60 -7.42 -6.89 2.03
C PRO A 60 -7.85 -7.60 0.74
N GLN A 61 -8.39 -6.86 -0.23
CA GLN A 61 -8.79 -7.39 -1.54
C GLN A 61 -7.68 -7.27 -2.60
N LEU A 62 -6.56 -6.62 -2.26
CA LEU A 62 -5.44 -6.39 -3.15
C LEU A 62 -4.47 -7.57 -3.03
N SER A 63 -4.51 -8.47 -4.01
CA SER A 63 -3.64 -9.64 -4.09
C SER A 63 -2.60 -9.49 -5.20
N PRO A 64 -1.30 -9.72 -4.95
CA PRO A 64 -0.26 -9.62 -5.97
C PRO A 64 -0.40 -10.64 -7.09
N LEU A 65 -0.98 -11.80 -6.75
CA LEU A 65 -1.13 -12.91 -7.65
C LEU A 65 -2.54 -12.92 -8.20
N GLU A 66 -2.64 -13.09 -9.51
CA GLU A 66 -3.92 -13.32 -10.17
C GLU A 66 -4.45 -14.69 -9.73
N SER A 67 -5.69 -14.70 -9.23
CA SER A 67 -6.28 -15.88 -8.60
C SER A 67 -6.42 -17.08 -9.56
N SER A 68 -6.49 -16.82 -10.87
CA SER A 68 -6.64 -17.83 -11.92
C SER A 68 -5.34 -18.38 -12.48
N THR A 69 -4.28 -17.58 -12.56
CA THR A 69 -3.02 -17.97 -13.24
C THR A 69 -1.83 -18.10 -12.27
N GLY A 70 -1.93 -17.54 -11.06
CA GLY A 70 -0.81 -17.47 -10.12
C GLY A 70 0.33 -16.55 -10.60
N GLU A 71 0.12 -15.79 -11.67
CA GLU A 71 1.06 -14.81 -12.19
C GLU A 71 0.87 -13.47 -11.50
N LEU A 72 1.91 -12.63 -11.55
CA LEU A 72 1.86 -11.30 -10.98
C LEU A 72 0.85 -10.43 -11.75
N LYS A 73 -0.14 -9.89 -11.03
CA LYS A 73 -1.20 -9.09 -11.64
C LYS A 73 -0.64 -7.83 -12.26
N SER A 74 -0.92 -7.60 -13.54
CA SER A 74 -0.51 -6.38 -14.24
C SER A 74 -1.10 -5.14 -13.57
N GLY A 75 -0.27 -4.12 -13.34
CA GLY A 75 -0.70 -2.87 -12.69
C GLY A 75 -0.94 -2.97 -11.18
N PHE A 76 -0.51 -4.05 -10.52
CA PHE A 76 -0.68 -4.20 -9.07
C PHE A 76 -0.07 -3.04 -8.26
N ASN A 77 1.06 -2.49 -8.71
CA ASN A 77 1.77 -1.40 -8.03
C ASN A 77 1.14 0.00 -8.26
N SER A 78 0.04 0.09 -9.00
CA SER A 78 -0.58 1.36 -9.41
C SER A 78 -2.09 1.36 -9.23
N VAL A 79 -2.61 0.57 -8.28
CA VAL A 79 -4.05 0.54 -7.99
C VAL A 79 -4.42 1.76 -7.14
N GLU A 80 -5.36 2.56 -7.62
CA GLU A 80 -5.89 3.70 -6.88
C GLU A 80 -6.92 3.28 -5.83
N PHE A 81 -7.01 4.05 -4.75
CA PHE A 81 -8.03 3.84 -3.71
C PHE A 81 -9.47 3.84 -4.26
N ALA A 82 -9.76 4.75 -5.19
CA ALA A 82 -11.08 4.90 -5.79
C ALA A 82 -11.54 3.67 -6.59
N ASP A 83 -10.59 2.90 -7.14
CA ASP A 83 -10.87 1.69 -7.91
C ASP A 83 -11.04 0.46 -7.01
N ALA A 84 -10.37 0.44 -5.86
CA ALA A 84 -10.40 -0.70 -4.94
C ALA A 84 -11.61 -0.69 -3.99
N GLU A 85 -12.10 0.49 -3.60
CA GLU A 85 -13.27 0.63 -2.75
C GLU A 85 -14.51 1.06 -3.52
N ILE A 86 -15.67 0.54 -3.09
CA ILE A 86 -16.95 0.99 -3.62
C ILE A 86 -17.19 2.42 -3.11
N GLN A 87 -16.99 3.41 -3.98
CA GLN A 87 -17.53 4.75 -3.77
C GLN A 87 -19.05 4.67 -3.73
N LYS A 88 -19.63 4.52 -2.54
CA LYS A 88 -21.06 4.73 -2.38
C LYS A 88 -21.31 6.23 -2.53
N PRO A 89 -22.12 6.69 -3.49
CA PRO A 89 -22.66 8.04 -3.41
C PRO A 89 -23.51 8.08 -2.15
N PHE A 90 -23.02 8.73 -1.10
CA PHE A 90 -23.85 9.05 0.03
C PHE A 90 -24.84 10.12 -0.46
N LEU A 91 -26.10 9.74 -0.59
CA LEU A 91 -27.15 10.68 -0.95
C LEU A 91 -27.40 11.58 0.28
N VAL A 92 -26.84 12.79 0.26
CA VAL A 92 -27.12 13.82 1.25
C VAL A 92 -28.53 14.35 0.98
N PHE A 93 -29.52 13.86 1.73
CA PHE A 93 -30.83 14.51 1.78
C PHE A 93 -30.70 15.79 2.59
N PHE A 94 -30.70 16.95 1.93
CA PHE A 94 -30.98 18.21 2.58
C PHE A 94 -32.48 18.28 2.84
N PHE A 95 -32.89 18.03 4.08
CA PHE A 95 -34.21 18.48 4.54
C PHE A 95 -34.09 19.96 4.88
N ASN A 96 -34.65 20.81 4.01
CA ASN A 96 -35.04 22.15 4.44
C ASN A 96 -36.29 22.00 5.30
N PHE A 97 -36.19 22.42 6.56
CA PHE A 97 -37.36 22.67 7.42
C PHE A 97 -37.99 24.01 7.05
#